data_AF-A0A6V7MDS3-F1
#
_entry.id   AF-A0A6V7MDS3-F1
#
_cell.length_a   1.000
_cell.length_b   1.000
_cell.length_c   1.000
_cell.angle_alpha   90.00
_cell.angle_beta   90.00
_cell.angle_gamma   90.00
#
_symmetry.space_group_name_H-M   'P 1'
#
loop_
_entity.id
_entity.type
_entity.pdbx_description
1 polymer ?
#
loop_
_entity_poly.entity_id
_entity_poly.type
_entity_poly.pdbx_seq_one_letter_code
_entity_poly.pdbx_strand_id
1 'polypeptide(L)'
;PPGRITEVHTDATARERTRLSIRLTNTGLVSSDYQARIVGCPSGLPSSWANAITPKQTVPPQHDSLLTLNLVGRVTIDSFNCT
;
A
#
# COMPACT_ATOMS: atom_id res chain seq x y z
N PRO A 1 0.65 -12.82 -10.94
CA PRO A 1 -0.59 -13.52 -10.52
C PRO A 1 -1.75 -12.50 -10.52
N PRO A 2 -2.97 -12.90 -10.92
CA PRO A 2 -4.09 -11.96 -11.00
C PRO A 2 -4.59 -11.60 -9.60
N GLY A 3 -4.46 -10.33 -9.24
CA GLY A 3 -4.96 -9.77 -7.99
C GLY A 3 -5.64 -8.43 -8.24
N ARG A 4 -6.58 -8.08 -7.38
CA ARG A 4 -7.32 -6.81 -7.46
C ARG A 4 -7.29 -6.09 -6.13
N ILE A 5 -6.89 -4.83 -6.17
CA ILE A 5 -7.07 -3.91 -5.04
C ILE A 5 -8.52 -3.44 -5.08
N THR A 6 -9.24 -3.63 -4.00
CA THR A 6 -10.66 -3.23 -3.88
C THR A 6 -10.83 -1.98 -3.03
N GLU A 7 -9.90 -1.75 -2.10
CA GLU A 7 -9.97 -0.64 -1.15
C GLU A 7 -8.57 -0.24 -0.68
N VAL A 8 -8.36 1.05 -0.49
CA VAL A 8 -7.18 1.60 0.18
C VAL A 8 -7.67 2.57 1.25
N HIS A 9 -7.35 2.27 2.50
CA HIS A 9 -7.60 3.14 3.64
C HIS A 9 -6.30 3.80 4.09
N THR A 10 -6.37 5.11 4.34
CA THR A 10 -5.23 5.93 4.76
C THR A 10 -5.49 6.49 6.15
N ASP A 11 -4.64 6.12 7.11
CA ASP A 11 -4.59 6.72 8.44
C ASP A 11 -3.34 7.61 8.54
N ALA A 12 -3.57 8.92 8.55
CA ALA A 12 -2.53 9.95 8.69
C ALA A 12 -2.65 10.74 10.00
N THR A 13 -3.26 10.14 11.04
CA THR A 13 -3.45 10.81 12.34
C THR A 13 -2.14 11.09 13.07
N ALA A 14 -1.10 10.28 12.84
CA ALA A 14 0.23 10.48 13.40
C ALA A 14 1.06 11.44 12.52
N ARG A 15 1.62 12.49 13.15
CA ARG A 15 2.34 13.58 12.46
C ARG A 15 3.49 13.13 11.56
N GLU A 16 4.17 12.04 11.91
CA GLU A 16 5.33 11.52 11.17
C GLU A 16 5.13 10.11 10.62
N ARG A 17 3.89 9.60 10.67
CA ARG A 17 3.59 8.24 10.23
C ARG A 17 2.22 8.19 9.59
N THR A 18 2.18 7.77 8.33
CA THR A 18 0.96 7.43 7.63
C THR A 18 0.89 5.91 7.47
N ARG A 19 -0.26 5.32 7.77
CA ARG A 19 -0.51 3.88 7.58
C ARG A 19 -1.48 3.72 6.42
N LEU A 20 -1.06 2.96 5.42
CA LEU A 20 -1.94 2.49 4.36
C LEU A 20 -2.38 1.06 4.65
N SER A 21 -3.68 0.82 4.54
CA SER A 21 -4.31 -0.48 4.66
C SER A 21 -4.97 -0.81 3.31
N ILE A 22 -4.38 -1.77 2.60
CA ILE A 22 -4.72 -2.10 1.21
C ILE A 22 -5.43 -3.46 1.20
N ARG A 23 -6.71 -3.46 0.82
CA ARG A 23 -7.48 -4.70 0.65
C ARG A 23 -7.22 -5.28 -0.72
N LEU A 24 -6.63 -6.46 -0.75
CA LEU A 24 -6.27 -7.19 -1.95
C LEU A 24 -7.05 -8.50 -2.01
N THR A 25 -7.70 -8.77 -3.13
CA THR A 25 -8.29 -10.07 -3.43
C THR A 25 -7.39 -10.82 -4.42
N ASN A 26 -6.99 -12.05 -4.10
CA ASN A 26 -6.39 -12.95 -5.09
C ASN A 26 -7.50 -13.51 -5.99
N THR A 27 -7.59 -13.04 -7.22
CA THR A 27 -8.62 -13.47 -8.18
C THR A 27 -8.20 -14.71 -8.98
N GLY A 28 -7.04 -15.28 -8.68
CA GLY A 28 -6.53 -16.50 -9.31
C GLY A 28 -7.09 -17.79 -8.72
N LEU A 29 -6.70 -18.90 -9.32
CA LEU A 29 -7.10 -20.26 -8.89
C LEU A 29 -6.02 -20.98 -8.07
N VAL A 30 -4.87 -20.33 -7.85
CA VAL A 30 -3.77 -20.85 -7.03
C VAL A 30 -3.34 -19.82 -5.98
N SER A 31 -2.78 -20.30 -4.88
CA SER A 31 -2.11 -19.45 -3.90
C SER A 31 -0.99 -18.67 -4.57
N SER A 32 -0.84 -17.40 -4.23
CA SER A 32 0.16 -16.54 -4.85
C SER A 32 0.65 -15.51 -3.86
N ASP A 33 1.89 -15.10 -4.07
CA ASP A 33 2.50 -14.07 -3.25
C ASP A 33 2.25 -12.69 -3.85
N TYR A 34 1.93 -11.75 -2.97
CA TYR A 34 1.63 -10.37 -3.33
C TYR A 34 2.42 -9.38 -2.48
N GLN A 35 2.73 -8.24 -3.10
CA GLN A 35 3.27 -7.05 -2.47
C GLN A 35 2.61 -5.84 -3.11
N ALA A 36 2.36 -4.81 -2.31
CA ALA A 36 1.94 -3.51 -2.80
C ALA A 36 3.08 -2.52 -2.60
N ARG A 37 3.31 -1.65 -3.58
CA ARG A 37 4.27 -0.55 -3.49
C ARG A 37 3.57 0.73 -3.90
N ILE A 38 4.01 1.86 -3.36
CA ILE A 38 3.61 3.17 -3.85
C ILE A 38 4.63 3.68 -4.86
N VAL A 39 4.17 4.30 -5.94
CA VAL A 39 4.99 4.89 -7.00
C VAL A 39 4.38 6.19 -7.52
N GLY A 40 5.14 6.94 -8.32
CA GLY A 40 4.62 8.13 -8.99
C GLY A 40 4.24 9.28 -8.06
N CYS A 41 4.74 9.26 -6.82
CA CYS A 41 4.51 10.31 -5.85
C CYS A 41 5.15 11.65 -6.30
N PRO A 42 4.49 12.81 -6.07
CA PRO A 42 5.03 14.11 -6.40
C PRO A 42 6.27 14.46 -5.56
N SER A 43 7.01 15.47 -6.04
CA SER A 43 8.10 16.08 -5.27
C SER A 43 7.57 16.72 -3.98
N GLY A 44 8.39 16.70 -2.93
CA GLY A 44 8.04 17.25 -1.61
C GLY A 44 7.44 16.25 -0.63
N LEU A 45 7.18 15.00 -1.05
CA LEU A 45 6.91 13.91 -0.13
C LEU A 45 8.21 13.34 0.46
N PRO A 46 8.16 12.71 1.65
CA PRO A 46 9.34 12.12 2.27
C PRO A 46 10.02 11.08 1.35
N SER A 47 11.35 11.12 1.28
CA SER A 47 12.12 10.20 0.42
C SER A 47 11.92 8.72 0.75
N SER A 48 11.61 8.41 2.00
CA SER A 48 11.21 7.10 2.51
C SER A 48 9.98 6.51 1.80
N TRP A 49 9.14 7.34 1.18
CA TRP A 49 7.94 6.90 0.48
C TRP A 49 8.27 6.39 -0.93
N ALA A 50 9.33 6.89 -1.56
CA ALA A 50 9.65 6.59 -2.96
C ALA A 50 9.87 5.10 -3.27
N ASN A 51 10.27 4.31 -2.26
CA ASN A 51 10.50 2.86 -2.39
C ASN A 51 9.70 2.05 -1.37
N ALA A 52 8.65 2.63 -0.78
CA ALA A 52 7.88 1.95 0.24
C ALA A 52 7.08 0.79 -0.38
N ILE A 53 7.32 -0.41 0.14
CA ILE A 53 6.70 -1.66 -0.31
C ILE A 53 6.26 -2.48 0.89
N THR A 54 5.15 -3.19 0.77
CA THR A 54 4.67 -4.09 1.81
C THR A 54 5.55 -5.33 1.89
N PRO A 55 5.61 -5.99 3.05
CA PRO A 55 6.09 -7.36 3.13
C PRO A 55 5.34 -8.24 2.13
N LYS A 56 6.05 -9.27 1.64
CA LYS A 56 5.48 -10.30 0.78
C LYS A 56 4.48 -11.13 1.58
N GLN A 57 3.26 -11.27 1.07
CA GLN A 57 2.22 -12.07 1.70
C GLN A 57 1.63 -13.07 0.73
N THR A 58 1.57 -14.34 1.14
CA THR A 58 0.89 -15.40 0.40
C THR A 58 -0.62 -15.30 0.65
N VAL A 59 -1.39 -15.19 -0.43
CA VAL A 59 -2.86 -15.10 -0.37
C VAL A 59 -3.45 -16.32 -1.08
N PRO A 60 -4.33 -17.10 -0.42
CA PRO A 60 -5.03 -18.23 -1.05
C PRO A 60 -5.89 -17.78 -2.25
N PRO A 61 -6.24 -18.68 -3.17
CA PRO A 61 -7.10 -18.34 -4.30
C PRO A 61 -8.48 -17.90 -3.83
N GLN A 62 -9.06 -16.90 -4.50
CA GLN A 62 -10.40 -16.35 -4.20
C GLN A 62 -10.55 -15.81 -2.76
N HIS A 63 -9.45 -15.44 -2.10
CA HIS A 63 -9.47 -14.87 -0.74
C HIS A 63 -8.97 -13.44 -0.73
N ASP A 64 -9.49 -12.69 0.24
CA ASP A 64 -9.03 -11.34 0.57
C ASP A 64 -7.86 -11.41 1.56
N SER A 65 -6.98 -10.40 1.48
CA SER A 65 -5.97 -10.13 2.48
C SER A 65 -5.81 -8.62 2.68
N LEU A 66 -5.36 -8.25 3.87
CA LEU A 66 -5.05 -6.87 4.23
C LEU A 66 -3.54 -6.67 4.26
N LEU A 67 -3.03 -5.95 3.26
CA LEU A 67 -1.64 -5.52 3.24
C LEU A 67 -1.51 -4.19 3.98
N THR A 68 -0.54 -4.09 4.89
CA THR A 68 -0.26 -2.85 5.61
C THR A 68 1.07 -2.26 5.15
N LEU A 69 1.07 -0.99 4.76
CA LEU A 69 2.27 -0.22 4.47
C LEU A 69 2.41 0.92 5.49
N ASN A 70 3.58 1.03 6.11
CA ASN A 70 3.88 2.13 7.02
C ASN A 70 4.80 3.11 6.31
N LEU A 71 4.32 4.32 6.13
CA LEU A 71 5.03 5.40 5.49
C LEU A 71 5.51 6.35 6.58
N VAL A 72 6.83 6.48 6.70
CA VAL A 72 7.47 7.31 7.72
C VAL A 72 7.84 8.65 7.10
N GLY A 73 7.69 9.72 7.85
CA GLY A 73 8.06 11.06 7.43
C GLY A 73 6.88 12.01 7.47
N ARG A 74 7.18 13.28 7.72
CA ARG A 74 6.17 14.33 7.83
C ARG A 74 5.72 14.76 6.43
N VAL A 75 4.42 14.70 6.19
CA VAL A 75 3.80 15.26 4.99
C VAL A 75 3.44 16.72 5.27
N THR A 76 3.87 17.62 4.38
CA THR A 76 3.60 19.06 4.47
C THR A 76 2.73 19.58 3.33
N ILE A 77 2.25 18.68 2.47
CA ILE A 77 1.40 18.99 1.31
C ILE A 77 -0.02 18.58 1.67
N ASP A 78 -0.99 19.46 1.45
CA ASP A 78 -2.38 19.24 1.86
C ASP A 78 -3.08 18.14 1.04
N SER A 79 -2.73 17.99 -0.23
CA SER A 79 -3.26 16.95 -1.11
C SER A 79 -2.24 16.51 -2.15
N PHE A 80 -2.14 15.20 -2.38
CA PHE A 80 -1.26 14.62 -3.38
C PHE A 80 -1.86 13.30 -3.89
N ASN A 81 -1.32 12.80 -5.01
CA ASN A 81 -1.70 11.51 -5.57
C ASN A 81 -0.44 10.67 -5.80
N CYS A 82 -0.51 9.39 -5.43
CA CYS A 82 0.47 8.36 -5.74
C CYS A 82 -0.29 7.14 -6.28
N THR A 83 0.40 6.30 -7.05
CA THR A 83 -0.15 5.04 -7.60
C THR A 83 0.33 3.84 -6.80
#